data_AF-A0A0F9P6I1-F1
#
_entry.id   AF-A0A0F9P6I1-F1
#
_cell.length_a   1.000
_cell.length_b   1.000
_cell.length_c   1.000
_cell.angle_alpha   90.00
_cell.angle_beta   90.00
_cell.angle_gamma   90.00
#
_symmetry.space_group_name_H-M   'P 1'
#
loop_
_entity.id
_entity.type
_entity.pdbx_description
1 polymer ?
#
loop_
_entity_poly.entity_id
_entity_poly.type
_entity_poly.pdbx_seq_one_letter_code
_entity_poly.pdbx_strand_id
1 'polypeptide(L)'
;MRRDPMTGRPRGAIRQQLFGQPVQQTWSALYVMEGLLSAHKEIKWICEIGTGFGSLWLYLAVWGCRNRIPCLSIDKVNRTPPGTQDVAYRLGSQFVQADCFAPAGRQKLLSYMSQGKGEGFLLCDGGDKPREIAEFGPQVPAGTIVLAHDYGTEILPADVEAVPELEYYQPWHDQSMALETLLAVLRRK
;
A
#
# COMPACT_ATOMS: atom_id res chain seq x y z
N MET A 1 12.45 -15.60 27.04
CA MET A 1 12.67 -14.20 26.59
C MET A 1 11.30 -13.54 26.44
N ARG A 2 11.01 -12.41 27.11
CA ARG A 2 9.68 -11.77 27.00
C ARG A 2 9.49 -11.25 25.57
N ARG A 3 8.41 -11.66 24.90
CA ARG A 3 8.01 -11.09 23.61
C ARG A 3 7.32 -9.75 23.83
N ASP A 4 7.40 -8.88 22.85
CA ASP A 4 6.71 -7.61 22.85
C ASP A 4 5.20 -7.82 22.57
N PRO A 5 4.30 -7.23 23.36
CA PRO A 5 2.86 -7.50 23.26
C PRO A 5 2.21 -6.93 21.99
N MET A 6 2.85 -5.95 21.32
CA MET A 6 2.34 -5.35 20.09
C MET A 6 2.80 -6.12 18.84
N THR A 7 3.92 -6.84 18.91
CA THR A 7 4.59 -7.39 17.72
C THR A 7 4.95 -8.88 17.80
N GLY A 8 4.85 -9.49 18.97
CA GLY A 8 5.24 -10.89 19.19
C GLY A 8 6.75 -11.17 19.04
N ARG A 9 7.59 -10.18 18.76
CA ARG A 9 9.04 -10.33 18.57
C ARG A 9 9.81 -10.32 19.91
N PRO A 10 11.01 -10.92 19.99
CA PRO A 10 11.84 -10.86 21.21
C PRO A 10 12.17 -9.42 21.61
N ARG A 11 12.01 -9.06 22.88
CA ARG A 11 12.48 -7.77 23.41
C ARG A 11 13.99 -7.65 23.18
N GLY A 12 14.42 -6.58 22.51
CA GLY A 12 15.84 -6.31 22.20
C GLY A 12 16.21 -6.44 20.72
N ALA A 13 15.35 -7.01 19.87
CA ALA A 13 15.54 -6.91 18.43
C ALA A 13 15.37 -5.45 17.99
N ILE A 14 16.38 -4.90 17.28
CA ILE A 14 16.26 -3.58 16.65
C ILE A 14 15.07 -3.64 15.70
N ARG A 15 14.03 -2.87 16.00
CA ARG A 15 12.91 -2.69 15.08
C ARG A 15 13.40 -1.85 13.92
N GLN A 16 13.13 -2.30 12.70
CA GLN A 16 13.28 -1.44 11.54
C GLN A 16 12.36 -0.23 11.73
N GLN A 17 12.90 0.95 11.53
CA GLN A 17 12.17 2.20 11.66
C GLN A 17 12.34 3.03 10.40
N LEU A 18 11.27 3.73 10.04
CA LEU A 18 11.25 4.75 9.00
C LEU A 18 10.66 6.02 9.60
N PHE A 19 11.36 7.14 9.45
CA PHE A 19 11.01 8.43 10.08
C PHE A 19 10.83 8.35 11.61
N GLY A 20 11.60 7.48 12.28
CA GLY A 20 11.51 7.26 13.73
C GLY A 20 10.30 6.44 14.18
N GLN A 21 9.59 5.79 13.26
CA GLN A 21 8.43 4.95 13.55
C GLN A 21 8.65 3.51 13.07
N PRO A 22 8.11 2.49 13.76
CA PRO A 22 8.17 1.11 13.29
C PRO A 22 7.61 0.97 11.87
N VAL A 23 8.34 0.28 10.99
CA VAL A 23 7.88 -0.09 9.66
C VAL A 23 7.70 -1.61 9.58
N GLN A 24 6.60 -2.05 8.98
CA GLN A 24 6.27 -3.47 8.85
C GLN A 24 6.91 -4.06 7.60
N GLN A 25 7.05 -3.26 6.55
CA GLN A 25 7.67 -3.61 5.30
C GLN A 25 9.19 -3.72 5.45
N THR A 26 9.80 -4.63 4.69
CA THR A 26 11.24 -4.77 4.61
C THR A 26 11.86 -3.61 3.80
N TRP A 27 13.13 -3.32 4.04
CA TRP A 27 13.87 -2.35 3.21
C TRP A 27 13.90 -2.71 1.73
N SER A 28 13.95 -4.01 1.40
CA SER A 28 13.88 -4.47 0.02
C SER A 28 12.50 -4.21 -0.60
N ALA A 29 11.40 -4.33 0.16
CA ALA A 29 10.07 -3.98 -0.32
C ALA A 29 9.97 -2.47 -0.63
N LEU A 30 10.50 -1.63 0.25
CA LEU A 30 10.60 -0.17 0.03
C LEU A 30 11.44 0.15 -1.21
N TYR A 31 12.53 -0.57 -1.44
CA TYR A 31 13.36 -0.41 -2.64
C TYR A 31 12.60 -0.74 -3.93
N VAL A 32 11.85 -1.86 -3.95
CA VAL A 32 11.01 -2.22 -5.12
C VAL A 32 9.93 -1.18 -5.37
N MET A 33 9.26 -0.71 -4.31
CA MET A 33 8.25 0.36 -4.41
C MET A 33 8.84 1.67 -4.94
N GLU A 34 10.02 2.09 -4.45
CA GLU A 34 10.71 3.28 -4.98
C GLU A 34 11.04 3.14 -6.46
N GLY A 35 11.49 1.96 -6.88
CA GLY A 35 11.78 1.64 -8.27
C GLY A 35 10.55 1.76 -9.16
N LEU A 36 9.44 1.13 -8.75
CA LEU A 36 8.14 1.22 -9.42
C LEU A 36 7.70 2.67 -9.54
N LEU A 37 7.53 3.37 -8.41
CA LEU A 37 7.08 4.76 -8.41
C LEU A 37 7.99 5.66 -9.27
N SER A 38 9.31 5.42 -9.25
CA SER A 38 10.27 6.18 -10.05
C SER A 38 10.16 5.91 -11.56
N ALA A 39 9.88 4.66 -11.96
CA ALA A 39 9.73 4.26 -13.36
C ALA A 39 8.41 4.74 -13.98
N HIS A 40 7.38 4.97 -13.17
CA HIS A 40 6.01 5.24 -13.61
C HIS A 40 5.60 6.70 -13.41
N LYS A 41 5.99 7.59 -14.34
CA LYS A 41 5.66 9.03 -14.30
C LYS A 41 4.20 9.34 -14.63
N GLU A 42 3.50 8.36 -15.18
CA GLU A 42 2.09 8.36 -15.49
C GLU A 42 1.21 8.29 -14.24
N ILE A 43 1.73 7.84 -13.08
CA ILE A 43 0.99 7.80 -11.82
C ILE A 43 0.49 9.21 -11.45
N LYS A 44 -0.82 9.34 -11.21
CA LYS A 44 -1.48 10.61 -10.84
C LYS A 44 -2.08 10.61 -9.44
N TRP A 45 -2.13 9.47 -8.78
CA TRP A 45 -2.66 9.34 -7.42
C TRP A 45 -2.08 8.09 -6.75
N ILE A 46 -1.98 8.13 -5.42
CA ILE A 46 -1.53 7.01 -4.59
C ILE A 46 -2.60 6.70 -3.56
N CYS A 47 -2.97 5.43 -3.43
CA CYS A 47 -3.94 4.96 -2.45
C CYS A 47 -3.38 3.76 -1.69
N GLU A 48 -3.48 3.79 -0.36
CA GLU A 48 -3.14 2.69 0.52
C GLU A 48 -4.38 2.24 1.30
N ILE A 49 -4.67 0.95 1.27
CA ILE A 49 -5.63 0.30 2.16
C ILE A 49 -4.80 -0.38 3.25
N GLY A 50 -5.03 -0.02 4.51
CA GLY A 50 -4.27 -0.52 5.66
C GLY A 50 -3.08 0.36 6.04
N THR A 51 -3.35 1.45 6.76
CA THR A 51 -2.33 2.39 7.24
C THR A 51 -1.38 1.76 8.26
N GLY A 52 -1.89 0.85 9.10
CA GLY A 52 -1.11 0.26 10.19
C GLY A 52 -0.57 1.33 11.15
N PHE A 53 0.75 1.36 11.35
CA PHE A 53 1.41 2.40 12.15
C PHE A 53 1.69 3.71 11.38
N GLY A 54 1.45 3.76 10.07
CA GLY A 54 1.56 4.97 9.25
C GLY A 54 2.96 5.30 8.72
N SER A 55 3.96 4.46 8.96
CA SER A 55 5.32 4.68 8.43
C SER A 55 5.40 4.52 6.91
N LEU A 56 4.70 3.52 6.33
CA LEU A 56 4.59 3.37 4.88
C LEU A 56 3.76 4.50 4.26
N TRP A 57 2.62 4.83 4.87
CA TRP A 57 1.83 6.00 4.48
C TRP A 57 2.65 7.29 4.42
N LEU A 58 3.49 7.56 5.44
CA LEU A 58 4.38 8.72 5.45
C LEU A 58 5.40 8.68 4.31
N TYR A 59 5.96 7.50 4.02
CA TYR A 59 6.87 7.32 2.88
C TYR A 59 6.17 7.68 1.56
N LEU A 60 4.96 7.16 1.33
CA LEU A 60 4.16 7.46 0.16
C LEU A 60 3.76 8.94 0.11
N ALA A 61 3.45 9.56 1.24
CA ALA A 61 3.12 10.98 1.34
C ALA A 61 4.31 11.87 0.99
N VAL A 62 5.53 11.54 1.44
CA VAL A 62 6.76 12.26 1.06
C VAL A 62 7.01 12.13 -0.44
N TRP A 63 6.90 10.92 -0.98
CA TRP A 63 7.08 10.68 -2.41
C TRP A 63 6.04 11.44 -3.24
N GLY A 64 4.77 11.37 -2.84
CA GLY A 64 3.67 12.09 -3.47
C GLY A 64 3.87 13.61 -3.44
N CYS A 65 4.23 14.17 -2.27
CA CYS A 65 4.51 15.59 -2.11
C CYS A 65 5.61 16.07 -3.07
N ARG A 66 6.74 15.35 -3.15
CA ARG A 66 7.85 15.67 -4.07
C ARG A 66 7.39 15.71 -5.53
N ASN A 67 6.49 14.82 -5.92
CA ASN A 67 6.03 14.69 -7.31
C ASN A 67 4.69 15.40 -7.57
N ARG A 68 4.15 16.14 -6.59
CA ARG A 68 2.80 16.76 -6.64
C ARG A 68 1.69 15.75 -6.95
N ILE A 69 1.82 14.55 -6.42
CA ILE A 69 0.85 13.46 -6.55
C ILE A 69 0.10 13.33 -5.21
N PRO A 70 -1.23 13.43 -5.19
CA PRO A 70 -2.00 13.24 -3.97
C PRO A 70 -1.86 11.79 -3.47
N CYS A 71 -1.92 11.64 -2.15
CA CYS A 71 -1.90 10.33 -1.49
C CYS A 71 -3.06 10.22 -0.51
N LEU A 72 -3.76 9.08 -0.48
CA LEU A 72 -4.78 8.75 0.50
C LEU A 72 -4.45 7.42 1.15
N SER A 73 -4.62 7.33 2.47
CA SER A 73 -4.61 6.08 3.20
C SER A 73 -5.92 5.87 3.94
N ILE A 74 -6.41 4.63 3.97
CA ILE A 74 -7.65 4.24 4.67
C ILE A 74 -7.37 3.06 5.59
N ASP A 75 -7.87 3.12 6.83
CA ASP A 75 -7.80 2.00 7.78
C ASP A 75 -9.04 1.99 8.67
N LYS A 76 -9.45 0.80 9.12
CA LYS A 76 -10.55 0.61 10.08
C LYS A 76 -10.19 1.22 11.44
N VAL A 77 -8.91 1.24 11.78
CA VAL A 77 -8.40 1.67 13.08
C VAL A 77 -7.20 2.58 12.88
N ASN A 78 -7.27 3.78 13.47
CA ASN A 78 -6.11 4.67 13.53
C ASN A 78 -5.13 4.17 14.61
N ARG A 79 -4.02 3.55 14.18
CA ARG A 79 -2.92 3.14 15.08
C ARG A 79 -1.69 4.03 14.95
N THR A 80 -1.80 5.15 14.22
CA THR A 80 -0.68 6.03 13.96
C THR A 80 -0.20 6.70 15.26
N PRO A 81 1.13 6.81 15.49
CA PRO A 81 1.65 7.57 16.61
C PRO A 81 1.26 9.05 16.55
N PRO A 82 1.22 9.78 17.69
CA PRO A 82 0.96 11.22 17.71
C PRO A 82 1.86 12.00 16.74
N GLY A 83 1.29 12.96 16.03
CA GLY A 83 2.00 13.81 15.05
C GLY A 83 2.19 13.19 13.66
N THR A 84 2.02 11.88 13.49
CA THR A 84 2.13 11.20 12.17
C THR A 84 1.15 11.78 11.16
N GLN A 85 -0.12 11.90 11.56
CA GLN A 85 -1.17 12.47 10.72
C GLN A 85 -0.91 13.95 10.41
N ASP A 86 -0.45 14.73 11.38
CA ASP A 86 -0.15 16.15 11.17
C ASP A 86 0.93 16.34 10.12
N VAL A 87 1.98 15.51 10.15
CA VAL A 87 3.04 15.50 9.13
C VAL A 87 2.47 15.09 7.78
N ALA A 88 1.71 14.00 7.70
CA ALA A 88 1.12 13.53 6.45
C ALA A 88 0.16 14.56 5.82
N TYR A 89 -0.67 15.23 6.63
CA TYR A 89 -1.56 16.30 6.18
C TYR A 89 -0.79 17.52 5.66
N ARG A 90 0.32 17.90 6.31
CA ARG A 90 1.20 18.97 5.82
C ARG A 90 1.88 18.62 4.49
N LEU A 91 2.09 17.34 4.23
CA LEU A 91 2.56 16.82 2.94
C LEU A 91 1.46 16.74 1.87
N GLY A 92 0.22 17.09 2.21
CA GLY A 92 -0.93 17.07 1.30
C GLY A 92 -1.59 15.69 1.16
N SER A 93 -1.24 14.74 2.03
CA SER A 93 -1.90 13.43 2.06
C SER A 93 -3.21 13.46 2.87
N GLN A 94 -4.06 12.46 2.70
CA GLN A 94 -5.33 12.30 3.41
C GLN A 94 -5.35 10.97 4.17
N PHE A 95 -6.04 10.93 5.30
CA PHE A 95 -6.36 9.72 6.02
C PHE A 95 -7.86 9.60 6.21
N VAL A 96 -8.36 8.38 6.03
CA VAL A 96 -9.77 8.05 6.22
C VAL A 96 -9.84 6.90 7.23
N GLN A 97 -10.48 7.14 8.37
CA GLN A 97 -10.78 6.06 9.29
C GLN A 97 -12.12 5.41 8.91
N ALA A 98 -12.07 4.34 8.14
CA ALA A 98 -13.26 3.59 7.73
C ALA A 98 -12.91 2.16 7.30
N ASP A 99 -13.89 1.27 7.35
CA ASP A 99 -13.79 -0.02 6.65
C ASP A 99 -13.90 0.21 5.13
N CYS A 100 -12.87 -0.18 4.39
CA CYS A 100 -12.83 -0.09 2.94
C CYS A 100 -13.99 -0.86 2.28
N PHE A 101 -14.53 -1.91 2.91
CA PHE A 101 -15.67 -2.67 2.40
C PHE A 101 -17.03 -2.11 2.83
N ALA A 102 -17.09 -1.26 3.85
CA ALA A 102 -18.34 -0.62 4.23
C ALA A 102 -18.73 0.42 3.16
N PRO A 103 -20.04 0.65 2.90
CA PRO A 103 -20.49 1.52 1.81
C PRO A 103 -19.81 2.90 1.77
N ALA A 104 -19.61 3.54 2.93
CA ALA A 104 -18.97 4.84 3.03
C ALA A 104 -17.46 4.80 2.69
N GLY A 105 -16.71 3.83 3.24
CA GLY A 105 -15.28 3.68 2.96
C GLY A 105 -15.03 3.27 1.51
N ARG A 106 -15.84 2.33 1.00
CA ARG A 106 -15.84 1.91 -0.40
C ARG A 106 -16.08 3.08 -1.34
N GLN A 107 -17.13 3.87 -1.11
CA GLN A 107 -17.44 5.03 -1.93
C GLN A 107 -16.30 6.05 -1.89
N LYS A 108 -15.70 6.29 -0.71
CA LYS A 108 -14.58 7.22 -0.56
C LYS A 108 -13.37 6.80 -1.38
N LEU A 109 -12.99 5.51 -1.33
CA LEU A 109 -11.91 4.95 -2.15
C LEU A 109 -12.18 5.08 -3.64
N LEU A 110 -13.34 4.60 -4.12
CA LEU A 110 -13.69 4.64 -5.55
C LEU A 110 -13.77 6.08 -6.08
N SER A 111 -14.32 6.99 -5.28
CA SER A 111 -14.35 8.43 -5.63
C SER A 111 -12.94 9.01 -5.74
N TYR A 112 -12.04 8.65 -4.82
CA TYR A 112 -10.67 9.12 -4.84
C TYR A 112 -9.91 8.62 -6.08
N MET A 113 -9.99 7.32 -6.35
CA MET A 113 -9.29 6.69 -7.49
C MET A 113 -9.83 7.20 -8.85
N SER A 114 -11.14 7.44 -8.96
CA SER A 114 -11.75 7.99 -10.18
C SER A 114 -11.44 9.48 -10.42
N GLN A 115 -11.28 10.28 -9.36
CA GLN A 115 -10.94 11.69 -9.46
C GLN A 115 -9.50 11.95 -9.89
N GLY A 116 -8.59 11.00 -9.64
CA GLY A 116 -7.17 11.14 -9.94
C GLY A 116 -6.82 11.26 -11.43
N LYS A 117 -7.77 11.00 -12.35
CA LYS A 117 -7.63 11.12 -13.81
C LYS A 117 -6.31 10.54 -14.34
N GLY A 118 -6.25 9.22 -14.45
CA GLY A 118 -5.11 8.51 -15.04
C GLY A 118 -4.71 7.29 -14.21
N GLU A 119 -3.57 6.71 -14.58
CA GLU A 119 -2.97 5.58 -13.89
C GLU A 119 -2.64 5.97 -12.44
N GLY A 120 -2.85 5.03 -11.52
CA GLY A 120 -2.53 5.21 -10.12
C GLY A 120 -1.58 4.18 -9.56
N PHE A 121 -1.46 4.24 -8.25
CA PHE A 121 -0.79 3.24 -7.43
C PHE A 121 -1.73 2.88 -6.27
N LEU A 122 -2.22 1.64 -6.26
CA LEU A 122 -3.07 1.09 -5.21
C LEU A 122 -2.29 0.03 -4.43
N LEU A 123 -2.13 0.23 -3.13
CA LEU A 123 -1.60 -0.77 -2.22
C LEU A 123 -2.72 -1.38 -1.37
N CYS A 124 -2.86 -2.70 -1.44
CA CYS A 124 -3.82 -3.50 -0.69
C CYS A 124 -3.11 -4.18 0.50
N ASP A 125 -3.34 -3.64 1.68
CA ASP A 125 -2.75 -4.09 2.94
C ASP A 125 -3.69 -3.95 4.17
N GLY A 126 -5.00 -4.01 3.95
CA GLY A 126 -6.02 -3.79 4.99
C GLY A 126 -6.34 -5.01 5.86
N GLY A 127 -5.67 -6.14 5.62
CA GLY A 127 -5.85 -7.41 6.33
C GLY A 127 -6.72 -8.45 5.63
N ASP A 128 -7.30 -8.15 4.47
CA ASP A 128 -7.99 -9.12 3.60
C ASP A 128 -7.61 -8.87 2.13
N LYS A 129 -6.32 -9.06 1.85
CA LYS A 129 -5.69 -8.69 0.56
C LYS A 129 -6.33 -9.36 -0.66
N PRO A 130 -6.68 -10.66 -0.64
CA PRO A 130 -7.40 -11.28 -1.74
C PRO A 130 -8.70 -10.54 -2.06
N ARG A 131 -9.49 -10.22 -1.02
CA ARG A 131 -10.74 -9.48 -1.19
C ARG A 131 -10.53 -8.04 -1.62
N GLU A 132 -9.52 -7.36 -1.09
CA GLU A 132 -9.16 -5.99 -1.48
C GLU A 132 -8.80 -5.92 -2.97
N ILE A 133 -7.99 -6.85 -3.45
CA ILE A 133 -7.62 -6.93 -4.87
C ILE A 133 -8.84 -7.24 -5.74
N ALA A 134 -9.65 -8.23 -5.36
CA ALA A 134 -10.85 -8.59 -6.12
C ALA A 134 -11.88 -7.45 -6.17
N GLU A 135 -12.05 -6.69 -5.09
CA GLU A 135 -13.02 -5.61 -5.00
C GLU A 135 -12.54 -4.33 -5.71
N PHE A 136 -11.28 -3.93 -5.50
CA PHE A 136 -10.78 -2.62 -5.95
C PHE A 136 -9.92 -2.67 -7.20
N GLY A 137 -9.21 -3.78 -7.44
CA GLY A 137 -8.34 -3.95 -8.61
C GLY A 137 -9.05 -3.79 -9.96
N PRO A 138 -10.23 -4.40 -10.18
CA PRO A 138 -10.98 -4.19 -11.42
C PRO A 138 -11.52 -2.77 -11.61
N GLN A 139 -11.68 -2.02 -10.52
CA GLN A 139 -12.34 -0.70 -10.48
C GLN A 139 -11.38 0.46 -10.72
N VAL A 140 -10.08 0.23 -10.66
CA VAL A 140 -9.08 1.26 -10.98
C VAL A 140 -8.93 1.44 -12.50
N PRO A 141 -8.49 2.62 -12.98
CA PRO A 141 -8.20 2.82 -14.39
C PRO A 141 -7.15 1.84 -14.94
N ALA A 142 -7.28 1.48 -16.21
CA ALA A 142 -6.27 0.71 -16.95
C ALA A 142 -4.89 1.34 -16.82
N GLY A 143 -3.86 0.50 -16.72
CA GLY A 143 -2.47 0.88 -16.48
C GLY A 143 -2.09 1.05 -15.00
N THR A 144 -3.06 1.23 -14.09
CA THR A 144 -2.82 1.36 -12.65
C THR A 144 -2.04 0.18 -12.09
N ILE A 145 -1.04 0.48 -11.26
CA ILE A 145 -0.29 -0.52 -10.52
C ILE A 145 -1.08 -0.88 -9.26
N VAL A 146 -1.29 -2.17 -9.05
CA VAL A 146 -1.92 -2.73 -7.85
C VAL A 146 -0.89 -3.60 -7.13
N LEU A 147 -0.69 -3.36 -5.85
CA LEU A 147 0.30 -4.05 -5.03
C LEU A 147 -0.36 -4.68 -3.81
N ALA A 148 0.12 -5.85 -3.42
CA ALA A 148 -0.15 -6.45 -2.12
C ALA A 148 1.12 -7.08 -1.57
N HIS A 149 1.29 -7.05 -0.25
CA HIS A 149 2.42 -7.71 0.41
C HIS A 149 2.10 -9.17 0.78
N ASP A 150 3.10 -9.90 1.29
CA ASP A 150 2.97 -11.30 1.76
C ASP A 150 2.43 -12.25 0.69
N TYR A 151 2.91 -12.08 -0.54
CA TYR A 151 2.67 -13.00 -1.65
C TYR A 151 3.27 -14.38 -1.38
N GLY A 152 2.46 -15.42 -1.61
CA GLY A 152 2.74 -16.79 -1.22
C GLY A 152 2.32 -17.15 0.21
N THR A 153 1.85 -16.18 1.01
CA THR A 153 1.38 -16.43 2.38
C THR A 153 -0.03 -15.89 2.66
N GLU A 154 -0.29 -14.60 2.48
CA GLU A 154 -1.63 -14.01 2.68
C GLU A 154 -2.38 -13.79 1.36
N ILE A 155 -1.63 -13.60 0.28
CA ILE A 155 -2.16 -13.56 -1.09
C ILE A 155 -1.47 -14.65 -1.90
N LEU A 156 -2.26 -15.50 -2.55
CA LEU A 156 -1.80 -16.64 -3.32
C LEU A 156 -1.95 -16.38 -4.83
N PRO A 157 -1.25 -17.16 -5.68
CA PRO A 157 -1.42 -17.04 -7.13
C PRO A 157 -2.87 -17.17 -7.59
N ALA A 158 -3.64 -18.08 -6.99
CA ALA A 158 -5.04 -18.31 -7.31
C ALA A 158 -5.94 -17.09 -7.03
N ASP A 159 -5.61 -16.27 -6.03
CA ASP A 159 -6.35 -15.05 -5.70
C ASP A 159 -6.19 -14.00 -6.80
N VAL A 160 -4.99 -13.93 -7.40
CA VAL A 160 -4.69 -13.03 -8.52
C VAL A 160 -5.33 -13.56 -9.81
N GLU A 161 -5.21 -14.87 -10.07
CA GLU A 161 -5.78 -15.53 -11.26
C GLU A 161 -7.31 -15.41 -11.31
N ALA A 162 -7.97 -15.31 -10.15
CA ALA A 162 -9.40 -15.07 -10.04
C ALA A 162 -9.84 -13.67 -10.49
N VAL A 163 -8.90 -12.74 -10.74
CA VAL A 163 -9.17 -11.36 -11.15
C VAL A 163 -8.60 -11.11 -12.55
N PRO A 164 -9.32 -11.46 -13.63
CA PRO A 164 -8.79 -11.49 -14.99
C PRO A 164 -8.40 -10.10 -15.54
N GLU A 165 -8.90 -9.04 -14.94
CA GLU A 165 -8.54 -7.64 -15.21
C GLU A 165 -7.10 -7.30 -14.83
N LEU A 166 -6.48 -8.09 -13.96
CA LEU A 166 -5.13 -7.88 -13.49
C LEU A 166 -4.16 -8.86 -14.17
N GLU A 167 -2.91 -8.44 -14.25
CA GLU A 167 -1.79 -9.29 -14.65
C GLU A 167 -0.57 -8.99 -13.80
N TYR A 168 0.30 -9.98 -13.65
CA TYR A 168 1.61 -9.76 -13.04
C TYR A 168 2.40 -8.74 -13.84
N TYR A 169 2.87 -7.71 -13.15
CA TYR A 169 3.56 -6.62 -13.79
C TYR A 169 5.07 -6.86 -13.81
N GLN A 170 5.54 -7.36 -14.94
CA GLN A 170 6.94 -7.71 -15.14
C GLN A 170 7.79 -6.53 -15.64
N PRO A 171 9.08 -6.46 -15.30
CA PRO A 171 9.86 -7.44 -14.51
C PRO A 171 9.77 -7.24 -12.98
N TRP A 172 8.91 -6.33 -12.51
CA TRP A 172 8.89 -5.91 -11.11
C TRP A 172 8.42 -7.01 -10.15
N HIS A 173 7.47 -7.85 -10.57
CA HIS A 173 7.07 -9.00 -9.78
C HIS A 173 8.24 -9.99 -9.60
N ASP A 174 8.96 -10.34 -10.67
CA ASP A 174 10.13 -11.22 -10.57
C ASP A 174 11.23 -10.61 -9.69
N GLN A 175 11.47 -9.30 -9.81
CA GLN A 175 12.43 -8.59 -8.96
C GLN A 175 12.02 -8.64 -7.48
N SER A 176 10.74 -8.51 -7.19
CA SER A 176 10.22 -8.67 -5.83
C SER A 176 10.47 -10.06 -5.27
N MET A 177 10.25 -11.11 -6.07
CA MET A 177 10.53 -12.49 -5.66
C MET A 177 12.03 -12.72 -5.44
N ALA A 178 12.88 -12.23 -6.33
CA ALA A 178 14.32 -12.36 -6.23
C ALA A 178 14.93 -11.64 -5.00
N LEU A 179 14.28 -10.58 -4.53
CA LEU A 179 14.67 -9.84 -3.33
C LEU A 179 13.96 -10.32 -2.06
N GLU A 180 13.20 -11.42 -2.16
CA GLU A 180 12.42 -12.00 -1.07
C GLU A 180 11.50 -10.97 -0.38
N THR A 181 10.98 -10.01 -1.15
CA THR A 181 10.06 -8.99 -0.63
C THR A 181 8.61 -9.46 -0.62
N LEU A 182 8.32 -10.50 -1.41
CA LEU A 182 7.01 -11.16 -1.48
C LEU A 182 5.89 -10.16 -1.79
N LEU A 183 6.11 -9.26 -2.75
CA LEU A 183 5.07 -8.36 -3.27
C LEU A 183 4.41 -9.00 -4.49
N ALA A 184 3.09 -9.10 -4.45
CA ALA A 184 2.29 -9.26 -5.67
C ALA A 184 2.29 -7.90 -6.38
N VAL A 185 3.05 -7.78 -7.47
CA VAL A 185 3.08 -6.56 -8.29
C VAL A 185 2.21 -6.80 -9.51
N LEU A 186 1.08 -6.11 -9.59
CA LEU A 186 0.07 -6.30 -10.62
C LEU A 186 -0.15 -5.02 -11.40
N ARG A 187 -0.67 -5.15 -12.62
CA ARG A 187 -1.14 -4.03 -13.43
C ARG A 187 -2.56 -4.30 -13.92
N ARG A 188 -3.38 -3.26 -13.89
CA ARG A 188 -4.70 -3.28 -14.53
C ARG A 188 -4.54 -3.24 -16.05
N LYS A 189 -5.05 -4.25 -16.74
CA LYS A 189 -5.09 -4.30 -18.22
C LYS A 189 -5.94 -3.18 -18.80
#